data_AF-A0A1J3EJS0-F1
#
_entry.id   AF-A0A1J3EJS0-F1
#
_cell.length_a   1.000
_cell.length_b   1.000
_cell.length_c   1.000
_cell.angle_alpha   90.00
_cell.angle_beta   90.00
_cell.angle_gamma   90.00
#
_symmetry.space_group_name_H-M   'P 1'
#
loop_
_entity.id
_entity.type
_entity.pdbx_description
1 polymer ?
#
loop_
_entity_poly.entity_id
_entity_poly.type
_entity_poly.pdbx_seq_one_letter_code
_entity_poly.pdbx_strand_id
1 'polypeptide(L)'
;PQIISLLRSNNTAGLQICVKDGGWVAVPPDHSSFFINVGDALQVMTNGRFKSVKHRVLADTRRSRVSMIYFGGPPLSEKIAPLPCLVPKQEDWLYKEFTWSQ
;
A
#
# COMPACT_ATOMS: atom_id res chain seq x y z
N PRO A 1 1.96 7.81 4.54
CA PRO A 1 2.70 6.57 4.21
C PRO A 1 2.51 5.48 5.30
N GLN A 2 1.46 4.67 5.17
CA GLN A 2 1.14 3.56 6.09
C GLN A 2 2.03 2.32 5.83
N ILE A 3 1.97 1.31 6.71
CA ILE A 3 2.59 -0.01 6.51
C ILE A 3 1.72 -0.85 5.58
N ILE A 4 0.42 -0.90 5.85
CA ILE A 4 -0.54 -1.73 5.11
C ILE A 4 -1.88 -1.03 5.04
N SER A 5 -2.66 -1.28 3.98
CA SER A 5 -4.08 -0.95 3.98
C SER A 5 -4.93 -2.17 3.67
N LEU A 6 -6.07 -2.27 4.38
CA LEU A 6 -7.06 -3.32 4.21
C LEU A 6 -8.33 -2.66 3.70
N LEU A 7 -8.70 -2.98 2.46
CA LEU A 7 -9.86 -2.41 1.77
C LEU A 7 -10.95 -3.47 1.64
N ARG A 8 -12.17 -3.06 1.97
CA ARG A 8 -13.40 -3.76 1.59
C ARG A 8 -14.30 -2.78 0.85
N SER A 9 -14.96 -3.22 -0.22
CA SER A 9 -15.99 -2.43 -0.89
C SER A 9 -17.28 -3.20 -1.04
N ASN A 10 -18.35 -2.50 -1.41
CA ASN A 10 -19.50 -3.17 -2.00
C ASN A 10 -19.11 -3.78 -3.37
N ASN A 11 -20.05 -4.48 -3.99
CA ASN A 11 -19.85 -5.19 -5.25
C ASN A 11 -19.83 -4.28 -6.50
N THR A 12 -19.45 -3.02 -6.34
CA THR A 12 -19.32 -2.04 -7.44
C THR A 12 -17.85 -1.93 -7.84
N ALA A 13 -17.56 -2.12 -9.13
CA ALA A 13 -16.22 -1.99 -9.69
C ALA A 13 -15.67 -0.56 -9.53
N GLY A 14 -14.35 -0.41 -9.71
CA GLY A 14 -13.72 0.91 -9.75
C GLY A 14 -12.28 0.92 -9.29
N LEU A 15 -11.87 -0.02 -8.43
CA LEU A 15 -10.47 -0.15 -8.02
C LEU A 15 -9.60 -0.59 -9.21
N GLN A 16 -8.53 0.17 -9.45
CA GLN A 16 -7.47 -0.21 -10.38
C GLN A 16 -6.11 -0.13 -9.71
N ILE A 17 -5.22 -1.03 -10.10
CA ILE A 17 -3.82 -1.05 -9.67
C ILE A 17 -2.91 -0.84 -10.87
N CYS A 18 -1.80 -0.14 -10.64
CA CYS A 18 -0.75 0.02 -11.65
C CYS A 18 0.24 -1.14 -11.51
N VAL A 19 0.35 -1.95 -12.56
CA VAL A 19 1.34 -3.03 -12.64
C VAL A 19 2.72 -2.48 -13.05
N LYS A 20 3.76 -3.30 -12.95
CA LYS A 20 5.17 -2.86 -13.05
C LYS A 20 5.53 -2.20 -14.39
N ASP A 21 4.83 -2.52 -15.46
CA ASP A 21 5.00 -1.94 -16.80
C ASP A 21 4.27 -0.60 -16.98
N GLY A 22 3.61 -0.09 -15.93
CA GLY A 22 2.82 1.15 -15.97
C GLY A 22 1.37 0.95 -16.39
N GLY A 23 0.97 -0.26 -16.78
CA GLY A 23 -0.41 -0.59 -17.13
C GLY A 23 -1.36 -0.48 -15.94
N TRP A 24 -2.61 -0.08 -16.18
CA TRP A 24 -3.66 -0.07 -15.17
C TRP A 24 -4.57 -1.28 -15.34
N VAL A 25 -4.67 -2.11 -14.31
CA VAL A 25 -5.51 -3.32 -14.30
C VAL A 25 -6.68 -3.11 -13.35
N ALA A 26 -7.89 -3.44 -13.81
CA ALA A 26 -9.09 -3.44 -12.98
C ALA A 26 -9.07 -4.62 -12.01
N VAL A 27 -9.37 -4.34 -10.74
CA VAL A 27 -9.54 -5.37 -9.72
C VAL A 27 -11.02 -5.75 -9.70
N PRO A 28 -11.37 -7.04 -9.91
CA PRO A 28 -12.76 -7.50 -9.82
C PRO A 28 -13.34 -7.18 -8.44
N PRO A 29 -14.52 -6.55 -8.35
CA PRO A 29 -15.15 -6.27 -7.07
C PRO A 29 -15.62 -7.58 -6.42
N ASP A 30 -15.38 -7.70 -5.12
CA ASP A 30 -15.88 -8.79 -4.29
C ASP A 30 -16.17 -8.25 -2.89
N HIS A 31 -17.43 -8.35 -2.47
CA HIS A 31 -17.91 -7.85 -1.18
C HIS A 31 -17.62 -8.77 0.01
N SER A 32 -17.18 -10.00 -0.27
CA SER A 32 -16.81 -11.04 0.70
C SER A 32 -15.30 -11.10 0.97
N SER A 33 -14.50 -10.43 0.13
CA SER A 33 -13.04 -10.43 0.21
C SER A 33 -12.47 -9.12 0.75
N PHE A 34 -11.23 -9.19 1.24
CA PHE A 34 -10.39 -8.03 1.51
C PHE A 34 -9.34 -7.86 0.42
N PHE A 35 -9.07 -6.61 0.06
CA PHE A 35 -7.95 -6.23 -0.78
C PHE A 35 -6.88 -5.61 0.10
N ILE A 36 -5.67 -6.18 0.08
CA ILE A 36 -4.57 -5.78 0.96
C ILE A 36 -3.48 -5.12 0.11
N ASN A 37 -3.15 -3.87 0.42
CA ASN A 37 -2.07 -3.15 -0.25
C ASN A 37 -0.88 -2.97 0.69
N VAL A 38 0.32 -3.17 0.12
CA VAL A 38 1.59 -2.73 0.71
C VAL A 38 1.60 -1.20 0.70
N GLY A 39 1.94 -0.59 1.83
CA GLY A 39 2.20 0.84 1.93
C GLY A 39 3.69 1.16 1.90
N ASP A 40 4.02 2.45 1.75
CA ASP A 40 5.41 2.88 1.57
C ASP A 40 6.30 2.56 2.78
N ALA A 41 5.76 2.59 4.00
CA ALA A 41 6.54 2.24 5.19
C ALA A 41 7.02 0.78 5.12
N LEU A 42 6.15 -0.14 4.72
CA LEU A 42 6.53 -1.55 4.53
C LEU A 42 7.50 -1.74 3.36
N GLN A 43 7.36 -0.94 2.30
CA GLN A 43 8.34 -0.91 1.22
C GLN A 43 9.72 -0.50 1.75
N VAL A 44 9.82 0.56 2.55
CA VAL A 44 11.09 1.00 3.15
C VAL A 44 11.66 -0.07 4.09
N MET A 45 10.84 -0.59 5.01
CA MET A 45 11.25 -1.61 5.98
C MET A 45 11.78 -2.89 5.33
N THR A 46 11.26 -3.25 4.16
CA THR A 46 11.73 -4.41 3.39
C THR A 46 12.80 -4.09 2.37
N ASN A 47 13.44 -2.92 2.48
CA ASN A 47 14.42 -2.38 1.54
C ASN A 47 13.97 -2.50 0.07
N GLY A 48 12.69 -2.26 -0.17
CA GLY A 48 12.11 -2.26 -1.52
C GLY A 48 11.72 -3.64 -2.03
N ARG A 49 11.83 -4.72 -1.26
CA ARG A 49 11.38 -6.06 -1.66
C ARG A 49 9.87 -6.09 -1.89
N PHE A 50 9.09 -5.51 -0.98
CA PHE A 50 7.66 -5.28 -1.19
C PHE A 50 7.45 -3.91 -1.81
N LYS A 51 6.63 -3.84 -2.85
CA LYS A 51 6.37 -2.61 -3.59
C LYS A 51 5.02 -2.03 -3.21
N SER A 52 5.04 -0.78 -2.78
CA SER A 52 3.84 0.02 -2.58
C SER A 52 3.16 0.24 -3.93
N VAL A 53 1.94 -0.26 -4.07
CA VAL A 53 1.23 -0.29 -5.35
C VAL A 53 0.52 1.05 -5.58
N LYS A 54 0.78 1.68 -6.73
CA LYS A 54 -0.05 2.81 -7.18
C LYS A 54 -1.44 2.26 -7.48
N HIS A 55 -2.45 2.90 -6.91
CA HIS A 55 -3.83 2.49 -7.06
C HIS A 55 -4.70 3.73 -7.28
N ARG A 56 -5.83 3.54 -7.97
CA ARG A 56 -6.83 4.59 -8.18
C ARG A 56 -8.23 3.98 -8.12
N VAL A 57 -9.22 4.84 -7.93
CA VAL A 57 -10.63 4.46 -8.02
C VAL A 57 -11.26 5.28 -9.14
N LEU A 58 -11.86 4.60 -10.10
CA LEU A 58 -12.67 5.23 -11.15
C LEU A 58 -14.09 5.43 -10.64
N ALA A 59 -14.66 6.60 -10.89
CA ALA A 59 -16.07 6.85 -10.61
C ALA A 59 -16.95 6.13 -11.65
N ASP A 60 -18.03 5.53 -11.18
CA ASP A 60 -19.09 4.95 -12.02
C ASP A 60 -20.29 5.90 -12.03
N THR A 61 -20.86 6.18 -13.21
CA THR A 61 -21.98 7.12 -13.37
C THR A 61 -23.35 6.48 -13.13
N ARG A 62 -23.42 5.16 -12.98
CA ARG A 62 -24.66 4.37 -12.86
C ARG A 62 -24.82 3.72 -11.49
N ARG A 63 -23.72 3.43 -10.79
CA ARG A 63 -23.74 2.70 -9.52
C ARG A 63 -22.88 3.39 -8.45
N SER A 64 -23.45 3.55 -7.26
CA SER A 64 -22.70 4.00 -6.10
C SER A 64 -21.68 2.93 -5.65
N ARG A 65 -20.46 3.39 -5.37
CA ARG A 65 -19.42 2.58 -4.75
C ARG A 65 -19.19 3.06 -3.32
N VAL A 66 -19.27 2.13 -2.37
CA VAL A 66 -18.95 2.39 -0.96
C VAL A 66 -17.73 1.54 -0.62
N SER A 67 -16.76 2.12 0.09
CA SER A 67 -15.56 1.43 0.52
C SER A 67 -15.18 1.81 1.93
N MET A 68 -14.66 0.84 2.67
CA MET A 68 -14.05 1.03 3.97
C MET A 68 -12.60 0.62 3.85
N ILE A 69 -11.70 1.46 4.33
CA ILE A 69 -10.26 1.23 4.27
C ILE A 69 -9.69 1.46 5.67
N TYR A 70 -9.06 0.43 6.22
CA TYR A 70 -8.21 0.56 7.39
C TYR A 70 -6.78 0.84 6.95
N PHE A 71 -6.12 1.77 7.63
CA PHE A 71 -4.71 2.10 7.41
C PHE A 71 -3.92 1.75 8.67
N GLY A 72 -3.08 0.72 8.57
CA GLY A 72 -2.16 0.33 9.63
C GLY A 72 -0.89 1.15 9.51
N GLY A 73 -0.75 2.19 10.33
CA GLY A 73 0.46 3.00 10.43
C GLY A 73 1.21 2.75 11.74
N PRO A 74 2.52 3.06 11.79
CA PRO A 74 3.26 3.04 13.04
C PRO A 74 2.93 4.28 13.89
N PRO A 75 3.40 4.34 15.16
CA PRO A 75 3.38 5.56 15.95
C PRO A 75 4.09 6.71 15.23
N LEU A 76 3.67 7.96 15.50
CA LEU A 76 4.25 9.15 14.86
C LEU A 76 5.76 9.28 15.09
N SER A 77 6.25 8.88 16.26
CA SER A 77 7.66 8.92 16.64
C SER A 77 8.47 7.72 16.15
N GLU A 78 7.84 6.74 15.49
CA GLU A 78 8.52 5.53 15.04
C GLU A 78 9.53 5.85 13.94
N LYS A 79 10.72 5.24 14.05
CA LYS A 79 11.76 5.34 13.03
C LYS A 79 11.52 4.28 11.96
N ILE A 80 11.45 4.72 10.72
CA ILE A 80 11.27 3.87 9.56
C ILE A 80 12.58 3.80 8.80
N ALA A 81 13.10 2.59 8.68
CA ALA A 81 14.33 2.26 7.95
C ALA A 81 14.26 0.80 7.49
N PRO A 82 15.12 0.37 6.54
CA PRO A 82 15.31 -1.05 6.24
C PRO A 82 15.58 -1.88 7.50
N LEU A 83 14.88 -3.00 7.65
CA LEU A 83 15.04 -3.87 8.81
C LEU A 83 16.42 -4.55 8.78
N PRO A 84 17.25 -4.45 9.83
CA PRO A 84 18.58 -5.06 9.87
C PRO A 84 18.58 -6.59 9.67
N CYS A 85 17.50 -7.27 10.05
CA CYS A 85 17.36 -8.72 9.82
C CYS A 85 17.14 -9.10 8.35
N LEU A 86 16.71 -8.15 7.51
CA LEU A 86 16.53 -8.34 6.07
C LEU A 86 17.75 -7.82 5.29
N VAL A 87 18.35 -6.72 5.75
CA VAL A 87 19.52 -6.09 5.13
C VAL A 87 20.53 -5.70 6.21
N PRO A 88 21.44 -6.63 6.59
CA PRO A 88 22.34 -6.43 7.74
C PRO A 88 23.34 -5.29 7.56
N LYS A 89 23.77 -5.06 6.32
CA LYS A 89 24.76 -4.06 5.97
C LYS A 89 24.07 -2.74 5.61
N GLN A 90 24.38 -1.69 6.37
CA GLN A 90 23.77 -0.38 6.16
C GLN A 90 24.18 0.28 4.83
N GLU A 91 25.34 -0.06 4.29
CA GLU A 91 25.79 0.35 2.95
C GLU A 91 24.85 -0.10 1.82
N ASP A 92 24.11 -1.18 2.03
CA ASP A 92 23.16 -1.75 1.05
C ASP A 92 21.72 -1.19 1.23
N TRP A 93 21.52 -0.24 2.14
CA TRP A 93 20.21 0.37 2.37
C TRP A 93 19.84 1.33 1.23
N LEU A 94 18.71 1.06 0.57
CA LEU A 94 18.18 1.91 -0.50
C LEU A 94 17.46 3.15 0.03
N TYR A 95 17.13 3.16 1.33
CA TYR A 95 16.34 4.20 1.98
C TYR A 95 17.08 4.72 3.21
N LYS A 96 17.01 6.03 3.42
CA LYS A 96 17.49 6.67 4.66
C LYS A 96 16.48 6.44 5.78
N GLU A 97 16.95 6.46 7.02
CA GLU A 97 16.09 6.51 8.20
C GLU A 97 15.34 7.85 8.27
N PHE A 98 14.05 7.80 8.60
CA PHE A 98 13.21 8.96 8.91
C PHE A 98 12.17 8.60 9.96
N THR A 99 11.58 9.60 10.60
CA THR A 99 10.48 9.41 11.55
C THR A 99 9.14 9.46 10.83
N TRP A 100 8.15 8.67 11.26
CA TRP A 100 6.84 8.57 10.59
C TRP A 100 6.10 9.93 10.45
N SER A 101 6.31 10.85 11.38
CA SER A 101 5.71 12.19 11.34
C SER A 101 6.38 13.19 10.40
N GLN A 102 7.55 12.85 9.83
CA GLN A 102 8.30 13.72 8.90
C GLN A 102 7.75 13.57 7.48
#